data_AF-A0A2G4F8I5-F1
#
_entry.id   AF-A0A2G4F8I5-F1
#
_cell.length_a   1.000
_cell.length_b   1.000
_cell.length_c   1.000
_cell.angle_alpha   90.00
_cell.angle_beta   90.00
_cell.angle_gamma   90.00
#
_symmetry.space_group_name_H-M   'P 1'
#
loop_
_entity.id
_entity.type
_entity.pdbx_description
1 polymer ?
#
loop_
_entity_poly.entity_id
_entity_poly.type
_entity_poly.pdbx_seq_one_letter_code
_entity_poly.pdbx_strand_id
1 'polypeptide(L)'
;MPYLTSANKSKSPPKLPDLSTMKKLKQVILGGAALLLSLVTPQSLNAADPAEAQTIGRMVREMEDLSSLQALLEKTKLGSDLSKYTGSRYTLFAPTNEAFKKLPKGAVETLLAPQNNERLEEVFNFHVLASSEPEFGLEQFTLLRTASGQFVSIDYKNKVIGGARFTAKPIPCSNGVIYLIDTVLTPTTDDLFQRLQKDGRFTIFTKAITASRQGKTFQNMHGLYTTFAPTDEAFKKLPPDFVASLFLPENDQRLVDIIKHHITEGTFAAGKVPGLRSLGVSDVTPQSVFGQQLNFKATAGGATIDGAAVKETDLPCANGIVHVIDSVIPPVEKGLFDILRKDDRFSILVKLLDSCGLSLNVASSQEFTIFAPTDDAWKASGKYADIIANPTGKNREVIFGLLARHVIVGKHVSENCKPYNKIRTIHGAPIYLLRDGDKRTINGVNIRETDIEGYNGLVNVIDSVIPDPMELPEKDISTVDAITFVQDTLKKGSALYDANDYEASWRYYIRRGQEFIDKYSAITSGKDISSLQSAIFDRQPMIQFADEAWAARNAFKSTLRNLERQEDLIQDNLLLKSPEKPRFGR
;
A
#
# COMPACT_ATOMS: atom_id res chain seq x y z
N MET A 1 7.12 -75.70 0.04
CA MET A 1 6.70 -76.51 1.20
C MET A 1 6.21 -75.56 2.27
N PRO A 2 5.00 -75.73 2.85
CA PRO A 2 3.80 -76.44 2.37
C PRO A 2 2.91 -75.49 1.51
N TYR A 3 2.25 -75.89 0.41
CA TYR A 3 0.95 -76.63 0.30
C TYR A 3 -0.29 -75.77 0.64
N LEU A 4 -1.47 -75.84 -0.01
CA LEU A 4 -2.07 -76.58 -1.15
C LEU A 4 -3.45 -75.88 -1.48
N THR A 5 -4.14 -75.87 -2.64
CA THR A 5 -4.02 -76.42 -4.02
C THR A 5 -4.87 -75.56 -5.01
N SER A 6 -4.73 -75.78 -6.34
CA SER A 6 -5.75 -75.78 -7.46
C SER A 6 -7.10 -75.01 -7.41
N ALA A 7 -7.77 -74.63 -8.51
CA ALA A 7 -7.47 -74.48 -9.96
C ALA A 7 -8.78 -74.07 -10.71
N ASN A 8 -8.72 -73.93 -12.06
CA ASN A 8 -9.85 -73.76 -13.00
C ASN A 8 -10.59 -72.38 -12.99
N LYS A 9 -11.08 -71.84 -14.13
CA LYS A 9 -10.81 -72.16 -15.55
C LYS A 9 -11.09 -70.94 -16.45
N SER A 10 -10.41 -70.94 -17.61
CA SER A 10 -10.64 -70.15 -18.83
C SER A 10 -11.92 -69.29 -18.96
N LYS A 11 -11.75 -68.02 -19.37
CA LYS A 11 -12.01 -67.59 -20.77
C LYS A 11 -11.63 -66.12 -21.02
N SER A 12 -11.06 -65.87 -22.21
CA SER A 12 -11.13 -64.58 -22.93
C SER A 12 -11.96 -64.80 -24.21
N PRO A 13 -12.27 -63.76 -25.00
CA PRO A 13 -12.96 -62.52 -24.62
C PRO A 13 -14.26 -62.34 -25.45
N PRO A 14 -15.09 -61.32 -25.16
CA PRO A 14 -15.89 -60.72 -26.23
C PRO A 14 -15.90 -59.18 -26.26
N LYS A 15 -16.29 -58.68 -27.44
CA LYS A 15 -16.35 -57.28 -27.90
C LYS A 15 -17.43 -56.45 -27.20
N LEU A 16 -17.37 -55.11 -27.40
CA LEU A 16 -18.45 -54.18 -27.06
C LEU A 16 -19.78 -54.53 -27.75
N PRO A 17 -20.91 -54.22 -27.09
CA PRO A 17 -22.15 -53.87 -27.79
C PRO A 17 -22.81 -52.58 -27.26
N ASP A 18 -22.89 -51.59 -28.15
CA ASP A 18 -24.01 -50.65 -28.42
C ASP A 18 -24.70 -49.80 -27.32
N LEU A 19 -25.19 -48.62 -27.74
CA LEU A 19 -25.65 -47.47 -26.94
C LEU A 19 -27.12 -47.52 -26.47
N SER A 20 -27.78 -48.68 -26.51
CA SER A 20 -29.26 -48.77 -26.55
C SER A 20 -29.98 -49.03 -25.20
N THR A 21 -29.29 -49.30 -24.09
CA THR A 21 -29.91 -49.90 -22.88
C THR A 21 -30.09 -49.02 -21.63
N MET A 22 -29.69 -47.74 -21.61
CA MET A 22 -29.98 -46.82 -20.48
C MET A 22 -31.39 -46.18 -20.50
N LYS A 23 -32.40 -46.87 -21.03
CA LYS A 23 -33.76 -46.32 -21.25
C LYS A 23 -34.84 -46.75 -20.24
N LYS A 24 -34.46 -47.38 -19.11
CA LYS A 24 -35.39 -47.82 -18.05
C LYS A 24 -34.89 -47.58 -16.61
N LEU A 25 -34.54 -46.32 -16.28
CA LEU A 25 -34.45 -45.88 -14.87
C LEU A 25 -34.79 -44.39 -14.66
N LYS A 26 -35.78 -43.87 -15.40
CA LYS A 26 -36.33 -42.50 -15.27
C LYS A 26 -37.86 -42.47 -15.41
N GLN A 27 -38.56 -43.21 -14.55
CA GLN A 27 -39.98 -43.05 -14.26
C GLN A 27 -40.22 -43.43 -12.79
N VAL A 28 -41.21 -42.82 -12.14
CA VAL A 28 -41.47 -42.82 -10.67
C VAL A 28 -40.51 -41.94 -9.85
N ILE A 29 -40.49 -40.62 -10.13
CA ILE A 29 -41.13 -39.62 -9.25
C ILE A 29 -41.79 -38.60 -10.20
N LEU A 30 -43.12 -38.52 -10.18
CA LEU A 30 -43.88 -37.57 -11.01
C LEU A 30 -44.96 -36.92 -10.15
N GLY A 31 -44.82 -35.63 -9.85
CA GLY A 31 -45.77 -34.88 -9.03
C GLY A 31 -45.48 -33.39 -9.05
N GLY A 32 -46.27 -32.62 -9.82
CA GLY A 32 -46.44 -31.18 -9.60
C GLY A 32 -45.35 -30.23 -10.14
N ALA A 33 -44.88 -30.40 -11.37
CA ALA A 33 -44.03 -29.41 -12.04
C ALA A 33 -44.42 -29.18 -13.51
N ALA A 34 -45.70 -28.87 -13.76
CA ALA A 34 -46.19 -28.48 -15.08
C ALA A 34 -45.79 -27.02 -15.38
N LEU A 35 -44.57 -26.85 -15.88
CA LEU A 35 -44.03 -25.55 -16.28
C LEU A 35 -44.80 -25.01 -17.48
N LEU A 36 -45.80 -24.16 -17.24
CA LEU A 36 -46.43 -23.36 -18.29
C LEU A 36 -45.39 -22.37 -18.83
N LEU A 37 -44.80 -22.72 -19.96
CA LEU A 37 -43.94 -21.83 -20.74
C LEU A 37 -44.82 -20.77 -21.44
N SER A 38 -45.34 -19.83 -20.66
CA SER A 38 -45.85 -18.58 -21.21
C SER A 38 -44.73 -17.91 -22.02
N LEU A 39 -45.08 -17.24 -23.11
CA LEU A 39 -44.14 -16.35 -23.78
C LEU A 39 -43.91 -15.14 -22.89
N VAL A 40 -42.98 -15.28 -21.95
CA VAL A 40 -42.32 -14.15 -21.31
C VAL A 40 -41.58 -13.42 -22.42
N THR A 41 -42.20 -12.35 -22.92
CA THR A 41 -41.51 -11.31 -23.68
C THR A 41 -40.28 -10.86 -22.90
N PRO A 42 -39.25 -10.29 -23.55
CA PRO A 42 -38.14 -9.69 -22.82
C PRO A 42 -38.63 -8.46 -22.03
N GLN A 43 -39.22 -8.72 -20.86
CA GLN A 43 -39.27 -7.76 -19.78
C GLN A 43 -37.83 -7.38 -19.52
N SER A 44 -37.54 -6.08 -19.68
CA SER A 44 -36.30 -5.52 -19.16
C SER A 44 -36.18 -5.90 -17.69
N LEU A 45 -34.97 -6.25 -17.26
CA LEU A 45 -34.61 -6.23 -15.84
C LEU A 45 -34.60 -4.76 -15.39
N ASN A 46 -35.79 -4.18 -15.26
CA ASN A 46 -36.00 -2.95 -14.54
C ASN A 46 -35.44 -3.18 -13.13
N ALA A 47 -34.65 -2.22 -12.65
CA ALA A 47 -34.33 -2.20 -11.22
C ALA A 47 -35.65 -2.20 -10.43
N ALA A 48 -35.69 -2.92 -9.30
CA ALA A 48 -36.83 -2.88 -8.40
C ALA A 48 -37.18 -1.43 -8.06
N ASP A 49 -38.47 -1.11 -7.98
CA ASP A 49 -38.94 0.25 -7.76
C ASP A 49 -38.27 0.83 -6.50
N PRO A 50 -37.63 2.02 -6.57
CA PRO A 50 -37.08 2.69 -5.39
C PRO A 50 -38.08 2.87 -4.23
N ALA A 51 -39.40 2.79 -4.49
CA ALA A 51 -40.43 2.74 -3.46
C ALA A 51 -40.49 1.39 -2.70
N GLU A 52 -40.28 0.26 -3.37
CA GLU A 52 -40.30 -1.08 -2.76
C GLU A 52 -38.99 -1.37 -2.00
N ALA A 53 -37.87 -0.83 -2.47
CA ALA A 53 -36.56 -1.06 -1.86
C ALA A 53 -36.38 -0.33 -0.51
N GLN A 54 -35.75 -0.99 0.47
CA GLN A 54 -35.32 -0.37 1.74
C GLN A 54 -34.09 0.54 1.54
N THR A 55 -34.26 1.66 0.85
CA THR A 55 -33.20 2.65 0.62
C THR A 55 -32.89 3.43 1.90
N ILE A 56 -31.68 4.00 2.01
CA ILE A 56 -31.28 4.86 3.14
C ILE A 56 -32.31 5.98 3.36
N GLY A 57 -32.69 6.68 2.30
CA GLY A 57 -33.69 7.75 2.37
C GLY A 57 -35.12 7.27 2.67
N ARG A 58 -35.41 5.96 2.62
CA ARG A 58 -36.63 5.36 3.16
C ARG A 58 -36.48 5.01 4.63
N MET A 59 -35.42 4.32 5.03
CA MET A 59 -35.19 3.95 6.44
C MET A 59 -35.13 5.18 7.36
N VAL A 60 -34.52 6.29 6.91
CA VAL A 60 -34.48 7.55 7.67
C VAL A 60 -35.88 8.18 7.89
N ARG A 61 -36.86 7.89 7.01
CA ARG A 61 -38.27 8.33 7.17
C ARG A 61 -39.11 7.37 8.01
N GLU A 62 -38.71 6.11 8.14
CA GLU A 62 -39.42 5.10 8.92
C GLU A 62 -38.93 5.03 10.39
N MET A 63 -37.84 5.72 10.74
CA MET A 63 -37.24 5.74 12.08
C MET A 63 -37.54 7.02 12.86
N GLU A 64 -38.33 6.92 13.93
CA GLU A 64 -38.69 8.05 14.81
C GLU A 64 -37.46 8.81 15.34
N ASP A 65 -36.40 8.08 15.73
CA ASP A 65 -35.11 8.59 16.21
C ASP A 65 -34.33 9.46 15.21
N LEU A 66 -34.73 9.43 13.93
CA LEU A 66 -34.12 10.19 12.84
C LEU A 66 -35.05 11.25 12.23
N SER A 67 -36.22 11.51 12.82
CA SER A 67 -37.16 12.53 12.34
C SER A 67 -36.55 13.95 12.25
N SER A 68 -35.63 14.32 13.15
CA SER A 68 -34.85 15.57 13.03
C SER A 68 -33.93 15.58 11.80
N LEU A 69 -33.33 14.43 11.46
CA LEU A 69 -32.48 14.27 10.28
C LEU A 69 -33.30 14.32 8.99
N GLN A 70 -34.46 13.67 8.97
CA GLN A 70 -35.41 13.68 7.85
C GLN A 70 -35.83 15.09 7.47
N ALA A 71 -36.35 15.87 8.43
CA ALA A 71 -36.90 17.21 8.18
C ALA A 71 -35.85 18.21 7.64
N LEU A 72 -34.57 17.91 7.84
CA LEU A 72 -33.43 18.63 7.28
C LEU A 72 -33.04 18.07 5.89
N LEU A 73 -32.99 16.74 5.72
CA LEU A 73 -32.65 16.07 4.45
C LEU A 73 -33.63 16.41 3.32
N GLU A 74 -34.92 16.57 3.63
CA GLU A 74 -35.97 16.91 2.65
C GLU A 74 -35.73 18.25 1.94
N LYS A 75 -34.85 19.11 2.46
CA LYS A 75 -34.43 20.37 1.83
C LYS A 75 -33.15 20.27 0.98
N THR A 76 -32.57 19.08 0.85
CA THR A 76 -31.28 18.85 0.16
C THR A 76 -31.42 17.95 -1.06
N LYS A 77 -30.47 18.05 -2.01
CA LYS A 77 -30.43 17.12 -3.16
C LYS A 77 -30.08 15.70 -2.69
N LEU A 78 -29.14 15.62 -1.74
CA LEU A 78 -28.67 14.38 -1.12
C LEU A 78 -29.79 13.52 -0.52
N GLY A 79 -30.79 14.13 0.14
CA GLY A 79 -31.96 13.41 0.64
C GLY A 79 -32.78 12.74 -0.47
N SER A 80 -32.82 13.35 -1.66
CA SER A 80 -33.43 12.77 -2.86
C SER A 80 -32.54 11.68 -3.48
N ASP A 81 -31.21 11.85 -3.45
CA ASP A 81 -30.26 10.89 -4.01
C ASP A 81 -30.23 9.58 -3.22
N LEU A 82 -30.13 9.69 -1.88
CA LEU A 82 -30.21 8.58 -0.93
C LEU A 82 -31.55 7.83 -0.97
N SER A 83 -32.60 8.46 -1.51
CA SER A 83 -33.93 7.87 -1.69
C SER A 83 -34.12 7.18 -3.04
N LYS A 84 -33.52 7.71 -4.12
CA LYS A 84 -33.83 7.32 -5.51
C LYS A 84 -32.79 6.39 -6.14
N TYR A 85 -31.50 6.61 -5.88
CA TYR A 85 -30.43 5.90 -6.60
C TYR A 85 -30.03 4.61 -5.89
N THR A 86 -30.47 3.48 -6.44
CA THR A 86 -30.14 2.11 -5.99
C THR A 86 -28.85 1.54 -6.59
N GLY A 87 -28.37 2.14 -7.69
CA GLY A 87 -27.07 1.79 -8.30
C GLY A 87 -25.85 2.36 -7.55
N SER A 88 -26.04 3.47 -6.82
CA SER A 88 -25.02 4.06 -5.95
C SER A 88 -24.93 3.32 -4.61
N ARG A 89 -23.78 3.44 -3.94
CA ARG A 89 -23.51 2.80 -2.63
C ARG A 89 -23.01 3.83 -1.64
N TYR A 90 -23.70 3.97 -0.51
CA TYR A 90 -23.40 5.01 0.48
C TYR A 90 -23.23 4.45 1.90
N THR A 91 -22.55 5.23 2.74
CA THR A 91 -22.52 5.06 4.20
C THR A 91 -23.05 6.34 4.80
N LEU A 92 -24.14 6.28 5.57
CA LEU A 92 -24.69 7.44 6.27
C LEU A 92 -24.39 7.33 7.77
N PHE A 93 -23.63 8.28 8.29
CA PHE A 93 -23.50 8.51 9.73
C PHE A 93 -24.67 9.38 10.18
N ALA A 94 -25.74 8.76 10.66
CA ALA A 94 -27.01 9.42 10.94
C ALA A 94 -27.07 9.93 12.41
N PRO A 95 -27.00 11.25 12.65
CA PRO A 95 -27.17 11.78 14.01
C PRO A 95 -28.62 11.62 14.47
N THR A 96 -28.80 11.10 15.68
CA THR A 96 -30.12 10.89 16.30
C THR A 96 -30.76 12.21 16.76
N ASN A 97 -32.04 12.18 17.12
CA ASN A 97 -32.72 13.33 17.74
C ASN A 97 -31.97 13.87 18.97
N GLU A 98 -31.32 13.02 19.78
CA GLU A 98 -30.48 13.45 20.91
C GLU A 98 -29.19 14.17 20.45
N ALA A 99 -28.62 13.76 19.31
CA ALA A 99 -27.48 14.45 18.71
C ALA A 99 -27.83 15.89 18.30
N PHE A 100 -29.04 16.12 17.76
CA PHE A 100 -29.53 17.46 17.45
C PHE A 100 -29.82 18.29 18.70
N LYS A 101 -30.30 17.67 19.80
CA LYS A 101 -30.50 18.36 21.10
C LYS A 101 -29.20 18.85 21.75
N LYS A 102 -28.04 18.28 21.40
CA LYS A 102 -26.71 18.77 21.84
C LYS A 102 -26.25 20.04 21.13
N LEU A 103 -26.86 20.41 20.00
CA LEU A 103 -26.47 21.62 19.27
C LEU A 103 -26.82 22.90 20.05
N PRO A 104 -26.07 24.01 19.87
CA PRO A 104 -26.45 25.32 20.40
C PRO A 104 -27.86 25.74 19.96
N LYS A 105 -28.60 26.39 20.86
CA LYS A 105 -29.93 26.95 20.53
C LYS A 105 -29.83 27.89 19.33
N GLY A 106 -30.76 27.75 18.38
CA GLY A 106 -30.74 28.49 17.11
C GLY A 106 -29.82 27.93 16.03
N ALA A 107 -28.97 26.92 16.30
CA ALA A 107 -28.08 26.36 15.28
C ALA A 107 -28.85 25.65 14.15
N VAL A 108 -29.86 24.84 14.49
CA VAL A 108 -30.71 24.14 13.51
C VAL A 108 -31.55 25.15 12.70
N GLU A 109 -32.12 26.16 13.36
CA GLU A 109 -32.84 27.26 12.71
C GLU A 109 -31.95 28.06 11.74
N THR A 110 -30.69 28.29 12.12
CA THR A 110 -29.69 28.95 11.27
C THR A 110 -29.38 28.11 10.04
N LEU A 111 -29.08 26.81 10.21
CA LEU A 111 -28.83 25.88 9.09
C LEU A 111 -30.05 25.70 8.17
N LEU A 112 -31.27 25.90 8.70
CA LEU A 112 -32.53 25.83 7.95
C LEU A 112 -32.90 27.10 7.17
N ALA A 113 -32.17 28.21 7.38
CA ALA A 113 -32.47 29.48 6.73
C ALA A 113 -32.01 29.45 5.25
N PRO A 114 -32.79 29.97 4.27
CA PRO A 114 -32.51 29.79 2.84
C PRO A 114 -31.12 30.25 2.38
N GLN A 115 -30.54 31.26 3.03
CA GLN A 115 -29.18 31.75 2.76
C GLN A 115 -28.06 30.78 3.15
N ASN A 116 -28.36 29.71 3.90
CA ASN A 116 -27.41 28.71 4.36
C ASN A 116 -27.55 27.36 3.65
N ASN A 117 -28.34 27.26 2.56
CA ASN A 117 -28.59 26.02 1.83
C ASN A 117 -27.30 25.28 1.40
N GLU A 118 -26.27 26.00 0.94
CA GLU A 118 -24.98 25.41 0.55
C GLU A 118 -24.25 24.80 1.76
N ARG A 119 -24.29 25.48 2.91
CA ARG A 119 -23.70 25.00 4.17
C ARG A 119 -24.47 23.83 4.77
N LEU A 120 -25.80 23.81 4.61
CA LEU A 120 -26.63 22.66 4.96
C LEU A 120 -26.23 21.45 4.10
N GLU A 121 -26.07 21.63 2.78
CA GLU A 121 -25.63 20.59 1.85
C GLU A 121 -24.18 20.14 2.14
N GLU A 122 -23.26 21.01 2.54
CA GLU A 122 -21.91 20.64 2.99
C GLU A 122 -21.93 19.79 4.28
N VAL A 123 -22.62 20.24 5.33
CA VAL A 123 -22.76 19.50 6.60
C VAL A 123 -23.36 18.12 6.36
N PHE A 124 -24.34 18.01 5.46
CA PHE A 124 -24.92 16.72 5.10
C PHE A 124 -23.97 15.80 4.34
N ASN A 125 -23.23 16.33 3.36
CA ASN A 125 -22.22 15.57 2.65
C ASN A 125 -21.02 15.18 3.53
N PHE A 126 -20.80 15.86 4.67
CA PHE A 126 -19.83 15.44 5.69
C PHE A 126 -20.30 14.25 6.55
N HIS A 127 -21.61 13.97 6.60
CA HIS A 127 -22.17 12.78 7.25
C HIS A 127 -22.24 11.54 6.33
N VAL A 128 -21.86 11.66 5.05
CA VAL A 128 -21.98 10.60 4.05
C VAL A 128 -20.64 10.21 3.44
N LEU A 129 -20.43 8.92 3.20
CA LEU A 129 -19.40 8.41 2.29
C LEU A 129 -20.03 8.01 0.96
N ALA A 130 -19.33 8.24 -0.14
CA ALA A 130 -19.70 7.77 -1.49
C ALA A 130 -19.33 6.29 -1.75
N SER A 131 -19.25 5.49 -0.67
CA SER A 131 -19.04 4.04 -0.66
C SER A 131 -19.84 3.42 0.49
N SER A 132 -20.15 2.12 0.41
CA SER A 132 -20.88 1.38 1.44
C SER A 132 -19.91 0.55 2.28
N GLU A 133 -19.45 1.10 3.40
CA GLU A 133 -18.43 0.50 4.26
C GLU A 133 -19.05 -0.34 5.39
N PRO A 134 -18.84 -1.66 5.43
CA PRO A 134 -19.28 -2.53 6.53
C PRO A 134 -18.39 -2.39 7.76
N GLU A 135 -18.83 -2.93 8.91
CA GLU A 135 -18.10 -2.82 10.21
C GLU A 135 -16.64 -3.23 10.09
N PHE A 136 -16.37 -4.39 9.46
CA PHE A 136 -15.02 -4.93 9.26
C PHE A 136 -14.12 -4.06 8.36
N GLY A 137 -14.70 -3.12 7.59
CA GLY A 137 -13.98 -2.10 6.84
C GLY A 137 -13.68 -0.88 7.71
N LEU A 138 -14.69 -0.36 8.43
CA LEU A 138 -14.52 0.75 9.37
C LEU A 138 -13.52 0.46 10.50
N GLU A 139 -13.38 -0.80 10.92
CA GLU A 139 -12.34 -1.25 11.88
C GLU A 139 -10.89 -1.10 11.38
N GLN A 140 -10.68 -0.86 10.08
CA GLN A 140 -9.36 -0.76 9.45
C GLN A 140 -8.91 0.69 9.24
N PHE A 141 -9.86 1.62 9.12
CA PHE A 141 -9.59 3.01 8.75
C PHE A 141 -9.24 3.89 9.97
N THR A 142 -8.42 4.92 9.75
CA THR A 142 -8.17 6.01 10.73
C THR A 142 -8.77 7.34 10.29
N LEU A 143 -8.85 7.56 8.98
CA LEU A 143 -9.56 8.67 8.35
C LEU A 143 -10.49 8.16 7.26
N LEU A 144 -11.61 8.86 7.11
CA LEU A 144 -12.55 8.68 6.02
C LEU A 144 -12.63 9.98 5.24
N ARG A 145 -12.65 9.90 3.90
CA ARG A 145 -12.96 11.04 3.05
C ARG A 145 -14.46 11.06 2.76
N THR A 146 -15.14 12.09 3.22
CA THR A 146 -16.59 12.25 3.14
C THR A 146 -17.02 12.72 1.74
N ALA A 147 -18.32 12.70 1.46
CA ALA A 147 -18.88 13.20 0.21
C ALA A 147 -18.69 14.72 0.04
N SER A 148 -18.45 15.48 1.12
CA SER A 148 -18.03 16.90 1.04
C SER A 148 -16.58 17.07 0.60
N GLY A 149 -15.83 15.97 0.45
CA GLY A 149 -14.41 15.96 0.09
C GLY A 149 -13.45 16.19 1.25
N GLN A 150 -13.97 16.58 2.43
CA GLN A 150 -13.20 16.74 3.67
C GLN A 150 -12.88 15.39 4.33
N PHE A 151 -11.99 15.41 5.33
CA PHE A 151 -11.64 14.24 6.14
C PHE A 151 -12.32 14.26 7.51
N VAL A 152 -12.75 13.08 7.97
CA VAL A 152 -13.19 12.84 9.36
C VAL A 152 -12.40 11.67 9.95
N SER A 153 -11.95 11.80 11.19
CA SER A 153 -11.25 10.72 11.91
C SER A 153 -12.23 9.66 12.40
N ILE A 154 -11.80 8.41 12.39
CA ILE A 154 -12.59 7.27 12.89
C ILE A 154 -11.72 6.34 13.74
N ASP A 155 -12.32 5.85 14.83
CA ASP A 155 -11.85 4.72 15.62
C ASP A 155 -13.08 3.85 15.91
N TYR A 156 -13.41 2.97 14.97
CA TYR A 156 -14.60 2.12 15.09
C TYR A 156 -14.50 1.14 16.27
N LYS A 157 -13.27 0.74 16.66
CA LYS A 157 -13.00 -0.17 17.77
C LYS A 157 -13.36 0.45 19.12
N ASN A 158 -13.01 1.72 19.33
CA ASN A 158 -13.46 2.52 20.48
C ASN A 158 -14.83 3.20 20.25
N LYS A 159 -15.49 2.90 19.12
CA LYS A 159 -16.80 3.38 18.68
C LYS A 159 -16.91 4.90 18.59
N VAL A 160 -15.91 5.56 18.01
CA VAL A 160 -15.86 7.01 17.79
C VAL A 160 -15.69 7.34 16.30
N ILE A 161 -16.37 8.41 15.84
CA ILE A 161 -16.14 9.06 14.54
C ILE A 161 -16.28 10.58 14.72
N GLY A 162 -15.25 11.35 14.36
CA GLY A 162 -15.27 12.82 14.44
C GLY A 162 -15.58 13.41 15.83
N GLY A 163 -15.37 12.62 16.90
CA GLY A 163 -15.77 12.96 18.28
C GLY A 163 -17.19 12.50 18.68
N ALA A 164 -18.04 12.14 17.73
CA ALA A 164 -19.32 11.47 17.97
C ALA A 164 -19.12 9.99 18.31
N ARG A 165 -20.08 9.38 19.01
CA ARG A 165 -20.10 7.94 19.33
C ARG A 165 -21.19 7.19 18.57
N PHE A 166 -20.91 5.96 18.15
CA PHE A 166 -21.93 5.08 17.57
C PHE A 166 -22.90 4.57 18.65
N THR A 167 -24.21 4.75 18.45
CA THR A 167 -25.24 4.44 19.46
C THR A 167 -25.87 3.05 19.29
N ALA A 168 -25.84 2.49 18.08
CA ALA A 168 -26.47 1.23 17.74
C ALA A 168 -25.61 0.39 16.79
N LYS A 169 -26.07 -0.83 16.46
CA LYS A 169 -25.54 -1.61 15.33
C LYS A 169 -25.91 -0.91 14.01
N PRO A 170 -25.11 -1.11 12.93
CA PRO A 170 -25.49 -0.61 11.62
C PRO A 170 -26.78 -1.23 11.10
N ILE A 171 -27.48 -0.45 10.27
CA ILE A 171 -28.72 -0.82 9.61
C ILE A 171 -28.41 -0.97 8.11
N PRO A 172 -28.43 -2.21 7.56
CA PRO A 172 -28.20 -2.43 6.14
C PRO A 172 -29.36 -1.90 5.31
N CYS A 173 -29.06 -1.33 4.14
CA CYS A 173 -30.03 -0.75 3.20
C CYS A 173 -29.76 -1.25 1.78
N SER A 174 -30.76 -1.18 0.92
CA SER A 174 -30.65 -1.62 -0.49
C SER A 174 -29.55 -0.90 -1.26
N ASN A 175 -29.29 0.37 -0.93
CA ASN A 175 -28.26 1.25 -1.53
C ASN A 175 -27.13 1.64 -0.56
N GLY A 176 -26.93 0.92 0.54
CA GLY A 176 -25.82 1.21 1.47
C GLY A 176 -26.03 0.74 2.90
N VAL A 177 -25.55 1.53 3.87
CA VAL A 177 -25.64 1.25 5.30
C VAL A 177 -25.78 2.53 6.11
N ILE A 178 -26.56 2.48 7.20
CA ILE A 178 -26.71 3.57 8.17
C ILE A 178 -26.02 3.19 9.48
N TYR A 179 -25.22 4.10 10.03
CA TYR A 179 -24.66 4.02 11.38
C TYR A 179 -25.24 5.16 12.22
N LEU A 180 -25.94 4.84 13.31
CA LEU A 180 -26.49 5.86 14.21
C LEU A 180 -25.37 6.47 15.08
N ILE A 181 -25.31 7.80 15.16
CA ILE A 181 -24.33 8.54 15.97
C ILE A 181 -24.97 9.49 16.98
N ASP A 182 -24.27 9.72 18.09
CA ASP A 182 -24.78 10.48 19.24
C ASP A 182 -24.58 12.00 19.15
N THR A 183 -23.86 12.50 18.14
CA THR A 183 -23.47 13.91 18.00
C THR A 183 -23.41 14.27 16.52
N VAL A 184 -23.89 15.47 16.14
CA VAL A 184 -23.85 15.95 14.74
C VAL A 184 -22.41 16.27 14.36
N LEU A 185 -21.91 15.68 13.28
CA LEU A 185 -20.58 15.95 12.73
C LEU A 185 -20.58 17.32 12.03
N THR A 186 -19.61 18.16 12.39
CA THR A 186 -19.41 19.46 11.74
C THR A 186 -18.16 19.44 10.87
N PRO A 187 -18.23 19.84 9.58
CA PRO A 187 -17.05 20.04 8.74
C PRO A 187 -16.09 21.06 9.37
N THR A 188 -14.79 20.91 9.13
CA THR A 188 -13.81 21.91 9.55
C THR A 188 -13.65 22.97 8.46
N THR A 189 -13.69 24.24 8.84
CA THR A 189 -13.33 25.36 7.95
C THR A 189 -11.85 25.69 8.00
N ASP A 190 -11.10 25.02 8.87
CA ASP A 190 -9.73 25.39 9.21
C ASP A 190 -8.74 24.75 8.23
N ASP A 191 -8.06 25.58 7.46
CA ASP A 191 -6.87 25.18 6.72
C ASP A 191 -5.72 24.75 7.65
N LEU A 192 -4.69 24.13 7.08
CA LEU A 192 -3.53 23.63 7.84
C LEU A 192 -2.87 24.71 8.71
N PHE A 193 -2.77 25.96 8.24
CA PHE A 193 -2.17 27.05 9.02
C PHE A 193 -3.08 27.49 10.17
N GLN A 194 -4.38 27.65 9.91
CA GLN A 194 -5.37 27.96 10.95
C GLN A 194 -5.45 26.87 12.03
N ARG A 195 -5.39 25.59 11.65
CA ARG A 195 -5.38 24.48 12.61
C ARG A 195 -4.13 24.52 13.50
N LEU A 196 -2.95 24.72 12.92
CA LEU A 196 -1.69 24.84 13.68
C LEU A 196 -1.71 26.05 14.64
N GLN A 197 -2.33 27.17 14.24
CA GLN A 197 -2.52 28.34 15.11
C GLN A 197 -3.48 28.07 16.29
N LYS A 198 -4.61 27.40 16.06
CA LYS A 198 -5.61 27.12 17.11
C LYS A 198 -5.19 26.04 18.11
N ASP A 199 -4.37 25.09 17.67
CA ASP A 199 -3.84 24.01 18.51
C ASP A 199 -2.83 24.52 19.57
N GLY A 200 -2.05 25.56 19.23
CA GLY A 200 -1.15 26.25 20.15
C GLY A 200 0.20 25.57 20.41
N ARG A 201 0.36 24.26 20.13
CA ARG A 201 1.64 23.52 20.27
C ARG A 201 2.70 23.89 19.20
N PHE A 202 2.37 24.80 18.29
CA PHE A 202 3.11 25.12 17.07
C PHE A 202 3.41 26.63 16.92
N THR A 203 3.61 27.34 18.02
CA THR A 203 3.79 28.79 18.05
C THR A 203 5.07 29.26 17.32
N ILE A 204 6.14 28.47 17.36
CA ILE A 204 7.40 28.74 16.64
C ILE A 204 7.25 28.35 15.17
N PHE A 205 6.63 27.21 14.87
CA PHE A 205 6.41 26.75 13.49
C PHE A 205 5.52 27.70 12.68
N THR A 206 4.40 28.17 13.26
CA THR A 206 3.49 29.14 12.59
C THR A 206 4.15 30.50 12.39
N LYS A 207 5.01 30.96 13.31
CA LYS A 207 5.88 32.13 13.10
C LYS A 207 6.87 31.91 11.95
N ALA A 208 7.49 30.74 11.88
CA ALA A 208 8.43 30.40 10.81
C ALA A 208 7.75 30.32 9.42
N ILE A 209 6.55 29.75 9.31
CA ILE A 209 5.72 29.77 8.08
C ILE A 209 5.39 31.21 7.66
N THR A 210 5.13 32.10 8.63
CA THR A 210 4.83 33.51 8.38
C THR A 210 6.07 34.27 7.89
N ALA A 211 7.21 34.14 8.58
CA ALA A 211 8.46 34.80 8.25
C ALA A 211 9.01 34.39 6.87
N SER A 212 9.02 33.08 6.58
CA SER A 212 9.36 32.51 5.26
C SER A 212 8.31 32.78 4.16
N ARG A 213 7.20 33.46 4.50
CA ARG A 213 6.11 33.84 3.56
C ARG A 213 5.42 32.64 2.89
N GLN A 214 5.60 31.42 3.40
CA GLN A 214 5.05 30.19 2.83
C GLN A 214 3.57 29.95 3.18
N GLY A 215 2.95 30.82 3.98
CA GLY A 215 1.54 30.69 4.42
C GLY A 215 0.55 30.36 3.29
N LYS A 216 0.75 30.92 2.08
CA LYS A 216 -0.07 30.61 0.88
C LYS A 216 -0.15 29.12 0.55
N THR A 217 0.93 28.36 0.79
CA THR A 217 0.97 26.91 0.53
C THR A 217 0.10 26.15 1.54
N PHE A 218 0.20 26.50 2.82
CA PHE A 218 -0.59 25.90 3.90
C PHE A 218 -2.08 26.31 3.85
N GLN A 219 -2.38 27.47 3.25
CA GLN A 219 -3.74 28.02 3.08
C GLN A 219 -4.37 27.69 1.72
N ASN A 220 -3.70 26.92 0.85
CA ASN A 220 -4.25 26.61 -0.47
C ASN A 220 -5.37 25.57 -0.38
N MET A 221 -6.61 25.99 -0.65
CA MET A 221 -7.80 25.14 -0.64
C MET A 221 -8.02 24.34 -1.94
N HIS A 222 -7.24 24.59 -3.00
CA HIS A 222 -7.36 23.88 -4.29
C HIS A 222 -6.55 22.59 -4.35
N GLY A 223 -5.69 22.33 -3.36
CA GLY A 223 -4.90 21.10 -3.23
C GLY A 223 -5.19 20.39 -1.92
N LEU A 224 -4.80 19.12 -1.84
CA LEU A 224 -4.68 18.40 -0.58
C LEU A 224 -3.20 18.25 -0.24
N TYR A 225 -2.81 18.52 1.01
CA TYR A 225 -1.43 18.47 1.47
C TYR A 225 -1.27 17.59 2.71
N THR A 226 -0.03 17.20 3.00
CA THR A 226 0.36 16.58 4.28
C THR A 226 1.41 17.46 4.93
N THR A 227 1.20 17.87 6.18
CA THR A 227 2.18 18.65 6.96
C THR A 227 2.74 17.80 8.08
N PHE A 228 4.07 17.70 8.16
CA PHE A 228 4.78 17.15 9.31
C PHE A 228 5.14 18.33 10.22
N ALA A 229 4.35 18.59 11.25
CA ALA A 229 4.43 19.80 12.07
C ALA A 229 5.34 19.61 13.29
N PRO A 230 6.51 20.27 13.37
CA PRO A 230 7.36 20.24 14.55
C PRO A 230 6.75 21.10 15.67
N THR A 231 6.53 20.48 16.82
CA THR A 231 6.06 21.15 18.04
C THR A 231 7.06 22.18 18.56
N ASP A 232 6.63 23.07 19.46
CA ASP A 232 7.53 24.03 20.10
C ASP A 232 8.62 23.34 20.95
N GLU A 233 8.37 22.13 21.46
CA GLU A 233 9.39 21.28 22.09
C GLU A 233 10.43 20.75 21.07
N ALA A 234 10.03 20.51 19.82
CA ALA A 234 10.95 20.13 18.75
C ALA A 234 11.98 21.22 18.44
N PHE A 235 11.57 22.49 18.48
CA PHE A 235 12.49 23.62 18.34
C PHE A 235 13.39 23.78 19.57
N LYS A 236 12.90 23.51 20.79
CA LYS A 236 13.72 23.56 22.02
C LYS A 236 14.84 22.50 22.08
N LYS A 237 14.76 21.43 21.27
CA LYS A 237 15.88 20.48 21.10
C LYS A 237 17.07 21.08 20.33
N LEU A 238 16.86 22.15 19.56
CA LEU A 238 17.90 22.82 18.78
C LEU A 238 18.62 23.88 19.65
N PRO A 239 19.89 24.23 19.34
CA PRO A 239 20.58 25.33 20.02
C PRO A 239 19.78 26.65 19.90
N PRO A 240 19.55 27.39 21.00
CA PRO A 240 18.76 28.64 20.96
C PRO A 240 19.28 29.67 19.95
N ASP A 241 20.61 29.81 19.83
CA ASP A 241 21.25 30.72 18.89
C ASP A 241 21.00 30.33 17.43
N PHE A 242 20.90 29.02 17.14
CA PHE A 242 20.52 28.52 15.81
C PHE A 242 19.04 28.81 15.52
N VAL A 243 18.15 28.57 16.48
CA VAL A 243 16.72 28.91 16.32
C VAL A 243 16.54 30.41 16.13
N ALA A 244 17.30 31.25 16.83
CA ALA A 244 17.31 32.69 16.64
C ALA A 244 17.87 33.09 15.25
N SER A 245 18.95 32.46 14.78
CA SER A 245 19.57 32.78 13.50
C SER A 245 18.64 32.49 12.31
N LEU A 246 17.76 31.49 12.43
CA LEU A 246 16.74 31.16 11.42
C LEU A 246 15.76 32.31 11.11
N PHE A 247 15.61 33.30 12.00
CA PHE A 247 14.75 34.48 11.80
C PHE A 247 15.53 35.76 11.42
N LEU A 248 16.83 35.65 11.12
CA LEU A 248 17.63 36.75 10.58
C LEU A 248 17.47 36.85 9.05
N PRO A 249 17.44 38.06 8.45
CA PRO A 249 17.22 38.23 7.00
C PRO A 249 18.22 37.48 6.11
N GLU A 250 19.45 37.29 6.59
CA GLU A 250 20.51 36.54 5.90
C GLU A 250 20.16 35.03 5.76
N ASN A 251 19.23 34.52 6.56
CA ASN A 251 18.76 33.14 6.56
C ASN A 251 17.34 32.97 6.00
N ASP A 252 16.71 34.01 5.42
CA ASP A 252 15.35 33.95 4.84
C ASP A 252 15.16 32.72 3.92
N GLN A 253 16.13 32.46 3.04
CA GLN A 253 16.10 31.30 2.13
C GLN A 253 16.20 29.96 2.88
N ARG A 254 17.08 29.86 3.88
CA ARG A 254 17.22 28.67 4.73
C ARG A 254 15.91 28.36 5.46
N LEU A 255 15.20 29.39 5.92
CA LEU A 255 13.89 29.23 6.56
C LEU A 255 12.81 28.79 5.56
N VAL A 256 12.79 29.37 4.35
CA VAL A 256 11.92 28.92 3.25
C VAL A 256 12.11 27.43 2.96
N ASP A 257 13.35 26.98 2.85
CA ASP A 257 13.67 25.61 2.48
C ASP A 257 13.33 24.61 3.59
N ILE A 258 13.60 24.96 4.86
CA ILE A 258 13.14 24.18 6.02
C ILE A 258 11.61 24.09 6.03
N ILE A 259 10.88 25.19 5.86
CA ILE A 259 9.40 25.17 5.89
C ILE A 259 8.81 24.38 4.72
N LYS A 260 9.38 24.47 3.52
CA LYS A 260 8.99 23.65 2.36
C LYS A 260 9.28 22.16 2.55
N HIS A 261 10.25 21.79 3.37
CA HIS A 261 10.57 20.39 3.64
C HIS A 261 9.50 19.71 4.52
N HIS A 262 8.87 20.47 5.43
CA HIS A 262 7.84 19.99 6.36
C HIS A 262 6.42 19.84 5.76
N ILE A 263 6.25 20.09 4.45
CA ILE A 263 4.96 19.96 3.75
C ILE A 263 5.14 19.21 2.43
N THR A 264 4.19 18.34 2.10
CA THR A 264 4.15 17.57 0.84
C THR A 264 2.86 17.84 0.09
N GLU A 265 2.90 17.76 -1.24
CA GLU A 265 1.67 17.71 -2.04
C GLU A 265 1.04 16.32 -1.96
N GLY A 266 -0.28 16.23 -1.86
CA GLY A 266 -1.02 15.00 -1.64
C GLY A 266 -1.22 14.61 -0.17
N THR A 267 -2.17 13.70 0.06
CA THR A 267 -2.50 13.16 1.39
C THR A 267 -1.79 11.81 1.60
N PHE A 268 -0.94 11.74 2.62
CA PHE A 268 -0.25 10.53 3.06
C PHE A 268 -0.61 10.23 4.52
N ALA A 269 -1.72 9.53 4.74
CA ALA A 269 -2.17 9.17 6.08
C ALA A 269 -1.24 8.14 6.74
N ALA A 270 -1.20 8.09 8.07
CA ALA A 270 -0.46 7.06 8.80
C ALA A 270 -1.25 5.74 8.83
N GLY A 271 -2.55 5.80 9.10
CA GLY A 271 -3.45 4.66 8.98
C GLY A 271 -4.13 4.54 7.61
N LYS A 272 -5.04 3.58 7.48
CA LYS A 272 -5.75 3.26 6.23
C LYS A 272 -6.82 4.31 5.93
N VAL A 273 -6.93 4.69 4.65
CA VAL A 273 -7.95 5.63 4.16
C VAL A 273 -8.51 5.11 2.83
N PRO A 274 -9.84 5.06 2.64
CA PRO A 274 -10.45 4.60 1.40
C PRO A 274 -9.93 5.38 0.17
N GLY A 275 -9.39 4.66 -0.82
CA GLY A 275 -8.93 5.22 -2.10
C GLY A 275 -7.67 6.09 -2.05
N LEU A 276 -6.98 6.19 -0.91
CA LEU A 276 -5.78 7.02 -0.73
C LEU A 276 -4.56 6.18 -0.32
N ARG A 277 -3.37 6.80 -0.41
CA ARG A 277 -2.10 6.18 -0.04
C ARG A 277 -1.80 6.43 1.44
N SER A 278 -1.25 5.43 2.11
CA SER A 278 -0.76 5.55 3.49
C SER A 278 0.76 5.42 3.55
N LEU A 279 1.36 6.01 4.56
CA LEU A 279 2.79 5.93 4.88
C LEU A 279 3.19 4.47 5.18
N GLY A 280 4.41 4.06 4.79
CA GLY A 280 4.94 2.71 5.03
C GLY A 280 4.46 1.61 4.06
N VAL A 281 3.54 1.92 3.15
CA VAL A 281 3.12 1.01 2.07
C VAL A 281 4.23 0.88 1.02
N SER A 282 4.36 -0.31 0.38
CA SER A 282 5.26 -0.49 -0.76
C SER A 282 5.11 0.63 -1.79
N ASP A 283 6.22 1.18 -2.28
CA ASP A 283 6.22 2.20 -3.35
C ASP A 283 5.56 3.55 -2.96
N VAL A 284 5.32 3.78 -1.66
CA VAL A 284 4.79 5.04 -1.12
C VAL A 284 5.84 5.70 -0.23
N THR A 285 6.54 6.68 -0.79
CA THR A 285 7.42 7.60 -0.04
C THR A 285 7.02 9.03 -0.42
N PRO A 286 6.64 9.90 0.54
CA PRO A 286 6.31 11.28 0.25
C PRO A 286 7.51 12.06 -0.30
N GLN A 287 7.22 13.08 -1.12
CA GLN A 287 8.19 14.08 -1.54
C GLN A 287 7.74 15.45 -1.03
N SER A 288 8.64 16.16 -0.36
CA SER A 288 8.39 17.49 0.17
C SER A 288 8.30 18.55 -0.93
N VAL A 289 7.67 19.69 -0.64
CA VAL A 289 7.61 20.87 -1.53
C VAL A 289 9.00 21.50 -1.75
N PHE A 290 10.00 21.12 -0.94
CA PHE A 290 11.42 21.42 -1.21
C PHE A 290 12.01 20.53 -2.33
N GLY A 291 11.43 19.36 -2.59
CA GLY A 291 11.86 18.41 -3.63
C GLY A 291 12.61 17.18 -3.09
N GLN A 292 12.96 17.13 -1.81
CA GLN A 292 13.58 15.94 -1.18
C GLN A 292 12.52 14.95 -0.69
N GLN A 293 12.90 13.68 -0.61
CA GLN A 293 12.01 12.62 -0.10
C GLN A 293 11.92 12.71 1.43
N LEU A 294 10.83 12.18 2.00
CA LEU A 294 10.67 12.07 3.45
C LEU A 294 10.53 10.60 3.85
N ASN A 295 11.53 10.06 4.54
CA ASN A 295 11.68 8.62 4.75
C ASN A 295 10.88 8.18 5.99
N PHE A 296 9.66 7.70 5.77
CA PHE A 296 8.82 7.15 6.83
C PHE A 296 9.25 5.73 7.21
N LYS A 297 9.51 5.50 8.49
CA LYS A 297 9.82 4.17 9.05
C LYS A 297 8.85 3.86 10.19
N ALA A 298 8.21 2.71 10.13
CA ALA A 298 7.37 2.21 11.22
C ALA A 298 8.07 1.04 11.91
N THR A 299 8.20 1.10 13.23
CA THR A 299 8.87 0.08 14.04
C THR A 299 8.07 -0.24 15.30
N ALA A 300 8.42 -1.30 16.02
CA ALA A 300 7.87 -1.58 17.35
C ALA A 300 8.13 -0.46 18.38
N GLY A 301 9.12 0.41 18.14
CA GLY A 301 9.39 1.60 18.95
C GLY A 301 8.57 2.84 18.58
N GLY A 302 7.69 2.73 17.58
CA GLY A 302 6.91 3.84 17.03
C GLY A 302 7.28 4.18 15.57
N ALA A 303 6.63 5.22 15.04
CA ALA A 303 6.86 5.73 13.70
C ALA A 303 7.80 6.95 13.70
N THR A 304 8.67 7.02 12.69
CA THR A 304 9.56 8.16 12.44
C THR A 304 9.47 8.62 10.99
N ILE A 305 9.76 9.89 10.77
CA ILE A 305 9.89 10.52 9.45
C ILE A 305 11.25 11.23 9.42
N ASP A 306 12.18 10.70 8.63
CA ASP A 306 13.61 11.10 8.62
C ASP A 306 14.25 11.13 10.03
N GLY A 307 13.85 10.18 10.89
CA GLY A 307 14.32 10.07 12.26
C GLY A 307 13.58 10.95 13.28
N ALA A 308 12.81 11.96 12.85
CA ALA A 308 11.92 12.71 13.74
C ALA A 308 10.77 11.80 14.20
N ALA A 309 10.53 11.67 15.50
CA ALA A 309 9.51 10.76 16.01
C ALA A 309 8.12 11.38 15.88
N VAL A 310 7.21 10.66 15.24
CA VAL A 310 5.81 11.07 15.06
C VAL A 310 5.06 10.78 16.36
N LYS A 311 4.42 11.80 16.95
CA LYS A 311 3.75 11.70 18.27
C LYS A 311 2.24 11.60 18.17
N GLU A 312 1.67 12.15 17.11
CA GLU A 312 0.23 12.15 16.83
C GLU A 312 0.07 12.24 15.30
N THR A 313 -0.88 11.51 14.75
CA THR A 313 -1.03 11.31 13.30
C THR A 313 -2.43 11.68 12.84
N ASP A 314 -2.60 11.83 11.52
CA ASP A 314 -3.92 11.82 10.89
C ASP A 314 -4.88 12.93 11.39
N LEU A 315 -4.35 14.10 11.79
CA LEU A 315 -5.19 15.23 12.22
C LEU A 315 -5.85 15.91 11.00
N PRO A 316 -7.20 15.83 10.83
CA PRO A 316 -7.86 16.32 9.62
C PRO A 316 -7.95 17.85 9.60
N CYS A 317 -7.68 18.45 8.44
CA CYS A 317 -7.83 19.87 8.12
C CYS A 317 -8.65 20.02 6.82
N ALA A 318 -9.14 21.23 6.53
CA ALA A 318 -10.01 21.45 5.37
C ALA A 318 -9.32 21.19 4.02
N ASN A 319 -7.99 21.39 3.96
CA ASN A 319 -7.14 21.19 2.77
C ASN A 319 -6.01 20.16 2.98
N GLY A 320 -6.14 19.23 3.93
CA GLY A 320 -5.09 18.23 4.16
C GLY A 320 -5.13 17.56 5.52
N ILE A 321 -3.96 17.04 5.93
CA ILE A 321 -3.74 16.40 7.23
C ILE A 321 -2.45 16.91 7.88
N VAL A 322 -2.41 16.89 9.22
CA VAL A 322 -1.20 17.15 10.03
C VAL A 322 -0.75 15.88 10.75
N HIS A 323 0.54 15.58 10.66
CA HIS A 323 1.26 14.66 11.55
C HIS A 323 2.15 15.48 12.47
N VAL A 324 2.07 15.24 13.77
CA VAL A 324 2.83 15.98 14.79
C VAL A 324 4.17 15.30 15.03
N ILE A 325 5.27 16.04 14.85
CA ILE A 325 6.63 15.51 15.01
C ILE A 325 7.38 16.21 16.15
N ASP A 326 8.38 15.53 16.70
CA ASP A 326 9.13 15.99 17.88
C ASP A 326 10.52 16.56 17.58
N SER A 327 10.90 16.65 16.32
CA SER A 327 12.21 17.14 15.88
C SER A 327 12.02 17.90 14.56
N VAL A 328 12.74 19.00 14.35
CA VAL A 328 12.70 19.76 13.09
C VAL A 328 13.53 19.02 12.04
N ILE A 329 13.00 18.88 10.83
CA ILE A 329 13.64 18.21 9.69
C ILE A 329 14.26 19.27 8.75
N PRO A 330 15.58 19.50 8.77
CA PRO A 330 16.24 20.34 7.78
C PRO A 330 16.50 19.55 6.48
N PRO A 331 16.44 20.18 5.30
CA PRO A 331 16.89 19.56 4.06
C PRO A 331 18.34 19.08 4.12
N VAL A 332 18.65 18.01 3.39
CA VAL A 332 20.02 17.51 3.29
C VAL A 332 20.79 18.27 2.21
N GLU A 333 21.68 19.16 2.65
CA GLU A 333 22.59 19.95 1.80
C GLU A 333 23.77 19.11 1.22
N LYS A 334 24.06 17.93 1.78
CA LYS A 334 25.26 17.13 1.46
C LYS A 334 25.02 16.14 0.32
N GLY A 335 26.02 15.96 -0.56
CA GLY A 335 26.00 14.93 -1.58
C GLY A 335 26.37 13.55 -1.03
N LEU A 336 26.04 12.49 -1.78
CA LEU A 336 26.33 11.10 -1.38
C LEU A 336 27.82 10.86 -1.10
N PHE A 337 28.72 11.44 -1.91
CA PHE A 337 30.16 11.33 -1.66
C PHE A 337 30.60 12.06 -0.38
N ASP A 338 30.00 13.20 -0.05
CA ASP A 338 30.25 13.94 1.20
C ASP A 338 29.75 13.19 2.44
N ILE A 339 28.65 12.43 2.30
CA ILE A 339 28.11 11.58 3.37
C ILE A 339 29.09 10.43 3.63
N LEU A 340 29.46 9.68 2.58
CA LEU A 340 30.43 8.57 2.69
C LEU A 340 31.80 9.03 3.21
N ARG A 341 32.26 10.23 2.84
CA ARG A 341 33.55 10.80 3.27
C ARG A 341 33.56 11.34 4.70
N LYS A 342 32.40 11.53 5.33
CA LYS A 342 32.26 12.06 6.70
C LYS A 342 31.88 10.99 7.73
N ASP A 343 31.70 9.75 7.29
CA ASP A 343 31.44 8.58 8.14
C ASP A 343 32.63 7.62 8.02
N ASP A 344 33.42 7.54 9.09
CA ASP A 344 34.68 6.77 9.14
C ASP A 344 34.49 5.28 8.77
N ARG A 345 33.26 4.76 8.91
CA ARG A 345 32.86 3.38 8.56
C ARG A 345 33.01 3.04 7.08
N PHE A 346 33.24 4.03 6.20
CA PHE A 346 33.40 3.84 4.75
C PHE A 346 34.77 4.24 4.20
N SER A 347 35.79 4.38 5.06
CA SER A 347 37.14 4.80 4.68
C SER A 347 37.76 3.95 3.56
N ILE A 348 37.56 2.63 3.56
CA ILE A 348 37.97 1.72 2.47
C ILE A 348 37.15 1.99 1.21
N LEU A 349 35.83 2.13 1.32
CA LEU A 349 34.95 2.37 0.16
C LEU A 349 35.30 3.69 -0.54
N VAL A 350 35.53 4.78 0.20
CA VAL A 350 35.93 6.08 -0.35
C VAL A 350 37.28 5.99 -1.06
N LYS A 351 38.29 5.36 -0.44
CA LYS A 351 39.59 5.09 -1.08
C LYS A 351 39.45 4.34 -2.40
N LEU A 352 38.57 3.32 -2.45
CA LEU A 352 38.33 2.53 -3.65
C LEU A 352 37.58 3.36 -4.73
N LEU A 353 36.56 4.14 -4.36
CA LEU A 353 35.81 5.02 -5.27
C LEU A 353 36.71 6.06 -5.96
N ASP A 354 37.63 6.68 -5.22
CA ASP A 354 38.62 7.59 -5.78
C ASP A 354 39.64 6.87 -6.67
N SER A 355 40.12 5.69 -6.26
CA SER A 355 41.11 4.93 -7.04
C SER A 355 40.61 4.52 -8.42
N CYS A 356 39.33 4.16 -8.55
CA CYS A 356 38.72 3.84 -9.84
C CYS A 356 38.21 5.08 -10.59
N GLY A 357 37.99 6.19 -9.90
CA GLY A 357 37.42 7.43 -10.45
C GLY A 357 35.89 7.47 -10.48
N LEU A 358 35.23 6.50 -9.83
CA LEU A 358 33.77 6.45 -9.72
C LEU A 358 33.23 7.53 -8.75
N SER A 359 34.07 8.09 -7.88
CA SER A 359 33.72 9.24 -7.04
C SER A 359 33.22 10.46 -7.83
N LEU A 360 33.75 10.71 -9.04
CA LEU A 360 33.28 11.80 -9.91
C LEU A 360 31.82 11.60 -10.36
N ASN A 361 31.41 10.37 -10.65
CA ASN A 361 30.02 10.05 -10.99
C ASN A 361 29.12 10.22 -9.75
N VAL A 362 29.56 9.67 -8.61
CA VAL A 362 28.83 9.70 -7.33
C VAL A 362 28.71 11.13 -6.73
N ALA A 363 29.60 12.04 -7.11
CA ALA A 363 29.54 13.47 -6.77
C ALA A 363 28.78 14.34 -7.80
N SER A 364 28.26 13.76 -8.89
CA SER A 364 27.50 14.49 -9.90
C SER A 364 26.05 14.77 -9.46
N SER A 365 25.33 15.62 -10.22
CA SER A 365 23.91 15.89 -10.00
C SER A 365 22.96 14.77 -10.43
N GLN A 366 23.47 13.65 -10.96
CA GLN A 366 22.65 12.48 -11.26
C GLN A 366 22.29 11.73 -9.98
N GLU A 367 21.04 11.26 -9.88
CA GLU A 367 20.59 10.44 -8.75
C GLU A 367 21.22 9.05 -8.74
N PHE A 368 21.70 8.62 -7.58
CA PHE A 368 22.19 7.26 -7.34
C PHE A 368 21.66 6.66 -6.03
N THR A 369 21.64 5.33 -5.97
CA THR A 369 21.46 4.58 -4.72
C THR A 369 22.70 3.75 -4.47
N ILE A 370 23.39 4.00 -3.36
CA ILE A 370 24.67 3.35 -3.04
C ILE A 370 24.46 2.36 -1.92
N PHE A 371 24.73 1.08 -2.19
CA PHE A 371 24.79 0.04 -1.16
C PHE A 371 26.23 -0.04 -0.65
N ALA A 372 26.53 0.72 0.41
CA ALA A 372 27.87 0.97 0.92
C ALA A 372 28.32 -0.13 1.91
N PRO A 373 29.32 -0.98 1.56
CA PRO A 373 29.86 -1.93 2.52
C PRO A 373 30.73 -1.20 3.53
N THR A 374 30.51 -1.50 4.81
CA THR A 374 31.36 -0.98 5.89
C THR A 374 32.80 -1.51 5.77
N ASP A 375 33.74 -0.80 6.37
CA ASP A 375 35.15 -1.20 6.45
C ASP A 375 35.31 -2.62 7.05
N ASP A 376 34.43 -3.03 7.96
CA ASP A 376 34.44 -4.38 8.54
C ASP A 376 33.88 -5.43 7.57
N ALA A 377 32.90 -5.08 6.72
CA ALA A 377 32.45 -5.94 5.62
C ALA A 377 33.58 -6.20 4.60
N TRP A 378 34.41 -5.18 4.32
CA TRP A 378 35.60 -5.31 3.47
C TRP A 378 36.67 -6.23 4.10
N LYS A 379 36.97 -6.04 5.39
CA LYS A 379 37.93 -6.87 6.14
C LYS A 379 37.46 -8.33 6.24
N ALA A 380 36.21 -8.56 6.64
CA ALA A 380 35.63 -9.88 6.87
C ALA A 380 35.56 -10.74 5.59
N SER A 381 35.49 -10.11 4.42
CA SER A 381 35.48 -10.84 3.14
C SER A 381 36.81 -11.56 2.85
N GLY A 382 37.95 -10.98 3.24
CA GLY A 382 39.31 -11.49 2.99
C GLY A 382 39.76 -11.47 1.51
N LYS A 383 38.87 -11.90 0.60
CA LYS A 383 39.04 -12.05 -0.85
C LYS A 383 39.57 -10.80 -1.59
N TYR A 384 39.42 -9.62 -0.99
CA TYR A 384 39.75 -8.34 -1.62
C TYR A 384 40.99 -7.64 -1.03
N ALA A 385 41.72 -8.28 -0.11
CA ALA A 385 42.87 -7.69 0.57
C ALA A 385 43.93 -7.11 -0.40
N ASP A 386 44.32 -7.88 -1.43
CA ASP A 386 45.36 -7.48 -2.38
C ASP A 386 45.01 -6.22 -3.19
N ILE A 387 43.75 -6.11 -3.63
CA ILE A 387 43.27 -4.95 -4.40
C ILE A 387 43.02 -3.73 -3.49
N ILE A 388 42.66 -3.93 -2.22
CA ILE A 388 42.55 -2.85 -1.22
C ILE A 388 43.94 -2.31 -0.86
N ALA A 389 44.95 -3.18 -0.77
CA ALA A 389 46.33 -2.81 -0.50
C ALA A 389 46.93 -2.00 -1.67
N ASN A 390 46.82 -2.50 -2.90
CA ASN A 390 47.29 -1.81 -4.11
C ASN A 390 46.13 -1.57 -5.12
N PRO A 391 45.39 -0.45 -5.00
CA PRO A 391 44.24 -0.18 -5.86
C PRO A 391 44.62 0.50 -7.20
N THR A 392 45.82 0.25 -7.72
CA THR A 392 46.37 0.95 -8.89
C THR A 392 46.59 0.04 -10.10
N GLY A 393 46.85 0.64 -11.27
CA GLY A 393 47.10 -0.11 -12.51
C GLY A 393 45.93 -1.04 -12.88
N LYS A 394 46.23 -2.31 -13.16
CA LYS A 394 45.22 -3.33 -13.51
C LYS A 394 44.15 -3.54 -12.44
N ASN A 395 44.47 -3.32 -11.16
CA ASN A 395 43.50 -3.48 -10.08
C ASN A 395 42.41 -2.40 -10.16
N ARG A 396 42.65 -1.27 -10.82
CA ARG A 396 41.66 -0.19 -11.02
C ARG A 396 40.41 -0.68 -11.74
N GLU A 397 40.57 -1.47 -12.80
CA GLU A 397 39.46 -2.01 -13.60
C GLU A 397 38.65 -3.06 -12.82
N VAL A 398 39.35 -3.90 -12.05
CA VAL A 398 38.73 -4.88 -11.14
C VAL A 398 37.92 -4.17 -10.04
N ILE A 399 38.48 -3.11 -9.43
CA ILE A 399 37.80 -2.28 -8.43
C ILE A 399 36.61 -1.54 -9.05
N PHE A 400 36.71 -1.07 -10.29
CA PHE A 400 35.61 -0.41 -10.98
C PHE A 400 34.40 -1.35 -11.16
N GLY A 401 34.61 -2.56 -11.71
CA GLY A 401 33.53 -3.56 -11.84
C GLY A 401 32.97 -4.04 -10.49
N LEU A 402 33.84 -4.15 -9.48
CA LEU A 402 33.49 -4.46 -8.09
C LEU A 402 32.61 -3.39 -7.44
N LEU A 403 32.90 -2.10 -7.64
CA LEU A 403 32.09 -1.00 -7.10
C LEU A 403 30.86 -0.67 -7.96
N ALA A 404 30.89 -0.94 -9.26
CA ALA A 404 29.75 -0.70 -10.15
C ALA A 404 28.49 -1.46 -9.72
N ARG A 405 28.62 -2.66 -9.12
CA ARG A 405 27.49 -3.41 -8.54
C ARG A 405 26.95 -2.86 -7.21
N HIS A 406 27.66 -1.91 -6.58
CA HIS A 406 27.24 -1.21 -5.37
C HIS A 406 26.61 0.16 -5.66
N VAL A 407 26.77 0.71 -6.87
CA VAL A 407 26.19 2.00 -7.29
C VAL A 407 25.07 1.75 -8.30
N ILE A 408 23.84 2.04 -7.90
CA ILE A 408 22.61 1.84 -8.68
C ILE A 408 22.15 3.16 -9.27
N VAL A 409 21.68 3.16 -10.51
CA VAL A 409 21.21 4.36 -11.22
C VAL A 409 19.81 4.75 -10.75
N GLY A 410 19.61 6.01 -10.37
CA GLY A 410 18.36 6.55 -9.85
C GLY A 410 18.18 6.34 -8.34
N LYS A 411 17.15 6.97 -7.79
CA LYS A 411 16.82 6.93 -6.36
C LYS A 411 15.83 5.80 -6.02
N HIS A 412 16.28 4.79 -5.30
CA HIS A 412 15.53 3.57 -4.95
C HIS A 412 15.45 3.41 -3.43
N VAL A 413 14.32 3.82 -2.86
CA VAL A 413 13.99 3.63 -1.43
C VAL A 413 14.01 2.13 -1.12
N SER A 414 14.68 1.73 -0.05
CA SER A 414 14.87 0.35 0.43
C SER A 414 13.98 0.00 1.63
N GLU A 415 13.61 0.96 2.46
CA GLU A 415 12.74 0.80 3.62
C GLU A 415 11.34 0.32 3.21
N ASN A 416 10.75 1.04 2.25
CA ASN A 416 9.38 0.88 1.74
C ASN A 416 9.38 0.37 0.27
N CYS A 417 10.41 -0.40 -0.11
CA CYS A 417 10.50 -0.95 -1.46
C CYS A 417 9.42 -2.01 -1.72
N LYS A 418 9.18 -2.29 -3.01
CA LYS A 418 8.42 -3.48 -3.42
C LYS A 418 9.15 -4.75 -2.90
N PRO A 419 8.45 -5.75 -2.30
CA PRO A 419 9.03 -6.97 -1.75
C PRO A 419 10.04 -7.72 -2.65
N TYR A 420 9.91 -7.59 -3.96
CA TYR A 420 10.94 -7.90 -4.94
C TYR A 420 11.03 -6.75 -5.96
N ASN A 421 12.17 -6.07 -6.02
CA ASN A 421 12.41 -4.94 -6.93
C ASN A 421 13.70 -5.15 -7.75
N LYS A 422 13.59 -5.17 -9.08
CA LYS A 422 14.72 -5.27 -10.01
C LYS A 422 15.20 -3.88 -10.38
N ILE A 423 16.37 -3.52 -9.88
CA ILE A 423 17.02 -2.24 -10.12
C ILE A 423 18.29 -2.46 -10.95
N ARG A 424 18.89 -1.39 -11.49
CA ARG A 424 20.05 -1.49 -12.39
C ARG A 424 21.28 -0.79 -11.83
N THR A 425 22.36 -1.56 -11.75
CA THR A 425 23.72 -1.08 -11.48
C THR A 425 24.16 -0.04 -12.51
N ILE A 426 25.23 0.72 -12.23
CA ILE A 426 25.78 1.72 -13.18
C ILE A 426 26.33 1.11 -14.48
N HIS A 427 26.38 -0.22 -14.61
CA HIS A 427 26.66 -0.93 -15.87
C HIS A 427 25.43 -1.60 -16.49
N GLY A 428 24.22 -1.25 -16.04
CA GLY A 428 22.95 -1.75 -16.56
C GLY A 428 22.60 -3.18 -16.15
N ALA A 429 23.54 -3.93 -15.57
CA ALA A 429 23.31 -5.27 -15.04
C ALA A 429 22.23 -5.23 -13.93
N PRO A 430 21.29 -6.19 -13.92
CA PRO A 430 20.21 -6.25 -12.95
C PRO A 430 20.74 -6.62 -11.57
N ILE A 431 20.07 -6.12 -10.54
CA ILE A 431 20.29 -6.51 -9.15
C ILE A 431 18.96 -6.40 -8.39
N TYR A 432 18.79 -7.24 -7.37
CA TYR A 432 17.50 -7.44 -6.72
C TYR A 432 17.48 -6.95 -5.29
N LEU A 433 16.67 -5.92 -5.05
CA LEU A 433 16.33 -5.40 -3.74
C LEU A 433 15.09 -6.14 -3.23
N LEU A 434 15.18 -6.67 -2.01
CA LEU A 434 14.22 -7.58 -1.42
C LEU A 434 13.77 -7.06 -0.05
N ARG A 435 12.46 -7.10 0.23
CA ARG A 435 11.88 -6.79 1.55
C ARG A 435 10.99 -7.95 2.01
N ASP A 436 11.31 -8.52 3.17
CA ASP A 436 10.61 -9.65 3.78
C ASP A 436 10.36 -9.33 5.26
N GLY A 437 9.18 -8.78 5.56
CA GLY A 437 8.94 -8.07 6.83
C GLY A 437 9.94 -6.92 7.01
N ASP A 438 10.53 -6.82 8.19
CA ASP A 438 11.55 -5.82 8.52
C ASP A 438 12.91 -6.08 7.85
N LYS A 439 13.13 -7.26 7.26
CA LYS A 439 14.43 -7.62 6.67
C LYS A 439 14.54 -7.10 5.24
N ARG A 440 15.54 -6.24 5.00
CA ARG A 440 15.88 -5.68 3.69
C ARG A 440 17.21 -6.29 3.21
N THR A 441 17.27 -6.78 1.98
CA THR A 441 18.51 -7.31 1.38
C THR A 441 18.70 -6.87 -0.07
N ILE A 442 19.97 -6.71 -0.47
CA ILE A 442 20.38 -6.42 -1.85
C ILE A 442 21.22 -7.60 -2.37
N ASN A 443 20.73 -8.29 -3.39
CA ASN A 443 21.34 -9.53 -3.93
C ASN A 443 21.70 -10.57 -2.83
N GLY A 444 20.84 -10.70 -1.83
CA GLY A 444 21.05 -11.58 -0.66
C GLY A 444 21.88 -10.99 0.48
N VAL A 445 22.60 -9.89 0.28
CA VAL A 445 23.35 -9.19 1.34
C VAL A 445 22.41 -8.35 2.21
N ASN A 446 22.56 -8.43 3.53
CA ASN A 446 21.73 -7.69 4.48
C ASN A 446 22.05 -6.19 4.50
N ILE A 447 21.00 -5.36 4.50
CA ILE A 447 21.07 -3.91 4.71
C ILE A 447 20.81 -3.63 6.20
N ARG A 448 21.69 -2.86 6.86
CA ARG A 448 21.54 -2.46 8.28
C ARG A 448 20.83 -1.13 8.43
N GLU A 449 21.29 -0.11 7.71
CA GLU A 449 20.74 1.24 7.75
C GLU A 449 20.20 1.56 6.36
N THR A 450 18.89 1.75 6.29
CA THR A 450 18.16 2.06 5.05
C THR A 450 18.15 3.56 4.77
N ASP A 451 18.30 3.93 3.51
CA ASP A 451 17.90 5.23 2.95
C ASP A 451 18.37 6.47 3.72
N ILE A 452 19.69 6.59 3.88
CA ILE A 452 20.34 7.83 4.31
C ILE A 452 20.27 8.82 3.14
N GLU A 453 19.40 9.81 3.26
CA GLU A 453 19.18 10.89 2.26
C GLU A 453 20.45 11.69 1.98
N GLY A 454 20.71 11.98 0.71
CA GLY A 454 21.66 12.99 0.22
C GLY A 454 21.04 13.76 -0.95
N TYR A 455 21.56 14.96 -1.27
CA TYR A 455 20.90 15.81 -2.30
C TYR A 455 20.78 15.12 -3.67
N ASN A 456 21.69 14.18 -3.97
CA ASN A 456 21.72 13.38 -5.20
C ASN A 456 21.42 11.88 -4.98
N GLY A 457 20.63 11.51 -3.96
CA GLY A 457 20.05 10.17 -3.86
C GLY A 457 20.09 9.56 -2.45
N LEU A 458 20.45 8.28 -2.34
CA LEU A 458 20.40 7.50 -1.09
C LEU A 458 21.67 6.69 -0.83
N VAL A 459 22.12 6.62 0.43
CA VAL A 459 23.09 5.60 0.91
C VAL A 459 22.36 4.55 1.75
N ASN A 460 22.64 3.28 1.50
CA ASN A 460 22.15 2.11 2.22
C ASN A 460 23.35 1.31 2.74
N VAL A 461 23.44 1.08 4.04
CA VAL A 461 24.64 0.49 4.69
C VAL A 461 24.54 -1.03 4.72
N ILE A 462 25.58 -1.75 4.28
CA ILE A 462 25.55 -3.21 4.13
C ILE A 462 26.71 -3.95 4.82
N ASP A 463 26.44 -5.22 5.15
CA ASP A 463 27.28 -6.09 5.99
C ASP A 463 28.28 -6.98 5.23
N SER A 464 28.14 -7.06 3.91
CA SER A 464 29.05 -7.78 3.03
C SER A 464 29.26 -6.97 1.77
N VAL A 465 30.41 -7.16 1.13
CA VAL A 465 30.55 -6.83 -0.29
C VAL A 465 29.48 -7.62 -1.07
N ILE A 466 28.70 -6.94 -1.92
CA ILE A 466 27.72 -7.58 -2.82
C ILE A 466 28.46 -8.58 -3.71
N PRO A 467 28.05 -9.85 -3.82
CA PRO A 467 28.71 -10.82 -4.69
C PRO A 467 28.50 -10.48 -6.17
N ASP A 468 29.35 -11.02 -7.04
CA ASP A 468 29.11 -10.97 -8.49
C ASP A 468 27.74 -11.62 -8.81
N PRO A 469 26.85 -10.94 -9.55
CA PRO A 469 25.50 -11.43 -9.80
C PRO A 469 25.53 -12.68 -10.69
N MET A 470 25.02 -13.79 -10.17
CA MET A 470 24.98 -15.08 -10.85
C MET A 470 23.53 -15.52 -11.09
N GLU A 471 22.87 -14.84 -12.02
CA GLU A 471 21.66 -15.34 -12.66
C GLU A 471 21.98 -15.81 -14.09
N LEU A 472 21.22 -16.80 -14.56
CA LEU A 472 21.26 -17.22 -15.96
C LEU A 472 20.72 -16.09 -16.86
N PRO A 473 21.19 -15.96 -18.11
CA PRO A 473 20.58 -15.06 -19.08
C PRO A 473 19.07 -15.28 -19.20
N GLU A 474 18.29 -14.20 -19.29
CA GLU A 474 16.81 -14.24 -19.41
C GLU A 474 16.31 -15.07 -20.62
N LYS A 475 17.21 -15.39 -21.57
CA LYS A 475 16.95 -16.21 -22.77
C LYS A 475 16.99 -17.72 -22.52
N ASP A 476 17.59 -18.16 -21.41
CA ASP A 476 17.82 -19.57 -21.10
C ASP A 476 16.76 -20.15 -20.13
N ILE A 477 15.74 -19.35 -19.79
CA ILE A 477 14.65 -19.68 -18.87
C ILE A 477 13.56 -20.49 -19.61
N SER A 478 13.21 -21.68 -19.11
CA SER A 478 12.20 -22.54 -19.72
C SER A 478 10.83 -22.53 -19.01
N THR A 479 9.80 -23.03 -19.69
CA THR A 479 8.48 -23.30 -19.09
C THR A 479 8.56 -24.30 -17.93
N VAL A 480 9.50 -25.25 -17.98
CA VAL A 480 9.71 -26.25 -16.91
C VAL A 480 10.24 -25.58 -15.64
N ASP A 481 11.09 -24.56 -15.78
CA ASP A 481 11.57 -23.75 -14.66
C ASP A 481 10.42 -22.93 -14.04
N ALA A 482 9.54 -22.36 -14.87
CA ALA A 482 8.34 -21.65 -14.42
C ALA A 482 7.37 -22.57 -13.66
N ILE A 483 7.13 -23.79 -14.16
CA ILE A 483 6.30 -24.80 -13.50
C ILE A 483 6.92 -25.20 -12.15
N THR A 484 8.21 -25.51 -12.13
CA THR A 484 8.96 -25.88 -10.92
C THR A 484 8.93 -24.75 -9.88
N PHE A 485 9.12 -23.50 -10.31
CA PHE A 485 9.04 -22.30 -9.48
C PHE A 485 7.66 -22.17 -8.82
N VAL A 486 6.59 -22.34 -9.58
CA VAL A 486 5.21 -22.20 -9.07
C VAL A 486 4.84 -23.37 -8.17
N GLN A 487 5.26 -24.60 -8.47
CA GLN A 487 5.04 -25.77 -7.61
C GLN A 487 5.73 -25.63 -6.24
N ASP A 488 7.00 -25.20 -6.22
CA ASP A 488 7.73 -24.92 -4.96
C ASP A 488 7.10 -23.76 -4.17
N THR A 489 6.72 -22.69 -4.86
CA THR A 489 6.05 -21.52 -4.27
C THR A 489 4.70 -21.90 -3.66
N LEU A 490 3.88 -22.70 -4.36
CA LEU A 490 2.62 -23.22 -3.84
C LEU A 490 2.84 -24.08 -2.60
N LYS A 491 3.79 -25.03 -2.65
CA LYS A 491 4.11 -25.96 -1.55
C LYS A 491 4.57 -25.23 -0.28
N LYS A 492 5.47 -24.25 -0.39
CA LYS A 492 5.99 -23.47 0.75
C LYS A 492 4.94 -22.51 1.29
N GLY A 493 4.28 -21.74 0.43
CA GLY A 493 3.23 -20.82 0.84
C GLY A 493 2.04 -21.52 1.49
N SER A 494 1.67 -22.73 1.04
CA SER A 494 0.59 -23.49 1.66
C SER A 494 0.98 -24.04 3.03
N ALA A 495 2.23 -24.47 3.23
CA ALA A 495 2.66 -24.97 4.54
C ALA A 495 2.55 -23.88 5.63
N LEU A 496 2.82 -22.62 5.29
CA LEU A 496 2.60 -21.47 6.18
C LEU A 496 1.10 -21.22 6.42
N TYR A 497 0.29 -21.22 5.36
CA TYR A 497 -1.17 -21.04 5.44
C TYR A 497 -1.84 -22.10 6.31
N ASP A 498 -1.51 -23.36 6.05
CA ASP A 498 -2.12 -24.53 6.68
C ASP A 498 -1.62 -24.71 8.14
N ALA A 499 -0.57 -23.96 8.55
CA ALA A 499 -0.14 -23.76 9.93
C ALA A 499 -0.81 -22.56 10.65
N ASN A 500 -1.71 -21.84 9.96
CA ASN A 500 -2.35 -20.58 10.37
C ASN A 500 -1.41 -19.35 10.44
N ASP A 501 -0.18 -19.44 9.93
CA ASP A 501 0.69 -18.27 9.71
C ASP A 501 0.32 -17.62 8.37
N TYR A 502 -0.83 -16.96 8.38
CA TYR A 502 -1.38 -16.30 7.20
C TYR A 502 -0.52 -15.12 6.75
N GLU A 503 0.14 -14.41 7.68
CA GLU A 503 0.99 -13.27 7.34
C GLU A 503 2.24 -13.72 6.59
N ALA A 504 2.99 -14.70 7.11
CA ALA A 504 4.16 -15.21 6.39
C ALA A 504 3.76 -15.87 5.07
N SER A 505 2.61 -16.58 5.02
CA SER A 505 2.06 -17.14 3.79
C SER A 505 1.79 -16.06 2.74
N TRP A 506 1.11 -14.98 3.12
CA TRP A 506 0.84 -13.84 2.25
C TRP A 506 2.13 -13.17 1.78
N ARG A 507 3.00 -12.71 2.70
CA ARG A 507 4.28 -12.04 2.35
C ARG A 507 5.14 -12.88 1.43
N TYR A 508 5.19 -14.20 1.67
CA TYR A 508 5.89 -15.15 0.82
C TYR A 508 5.30 -15.20 -0.61
N TYR A 509 3.98 -15.33 -0.76
CA TYR A 509 3.32 -15.31 -2.06
C TYR A 509 3.48 -13.97 -2.79
N ILE A 510 3.36 -12.83 -2.10
CA ILE A 510 3.57 -11.48 -2.68
C ILE A 510 4.97 -11.38 -3.30
N ARG A 511 6.03 -11.64 -2.53
CA ARG A 511 7.42 -11.57 -3.01
C ARG A 511 7.67 -12.53 -4.18
N ARG A 512 7.28 -13.80 -4.03
CA ARG A 512 7.47 -14.81 -5.09
C ARG A 512 6.66 -14.51 -6.34
N GLY A 513 5.55 -13.80 -6.20
CA GLY A 513 4.73 -13.35 -7.32
C GLY A 513 5.38 -12.21 -8.10
N GLN A 514 5.96 -11.23 -7.40
CA GLN A 514 6.75 -10.16 -8.03
C GLN A 514 7.99 -10.73 -8.74
N GLU A 515 8.71 -11.67 -8.11
CA GLU A 515 9.79 -12.42 -8.74
C GLU A 515 9.32 -13.22 -9.97
N PHE A 516 8.14 -13.86 -9.89
CA PHE A 516 7.60 -14.62 -11.01
C PHE A 516 7.27 -13.72 -12.22
N ILE A 517 6.62 -12.58 -11.97
CA ILE A 517 6.29 -11.60 -13.02
C ILE A 517 7.57 -11.06 -13.65
N ASP A 518 8.62 -10.78 -12.88
CA ASP A 518 9.89 -10.32 -13.41
C ASP A 518 10.59 -11.36 -14.30
N LYS A 519 10.66 -12.63 -13.86
CA LYS A 519 11.45 -13.68 -14.53
C LYS A 519 10.71 -14.42 -15.65
N TYR A 520 9.39 -14.58 -15.56
CA TYR A 520 8.63 -15.49 -16.43
C TYR A 520 7.48 -14.82 -17.20
N SER A 521 7.30 -13.49 -17.11
CA SER A 521 6.25 -12.78 -17.85
C SER A 521 6.32 -12.96 -19.36
N ALA A 522 7.52 -13.07 -19.93
CA ALA A 522 7.72 -13.28 -21.38
C ALA A 522 7.16 -14.62 -21.90
N ILE A 523 7.02 -15.63 -21.03
CA ILE A 523 6.51 -16.97 -21.39
C ILE A 523 5.14 -17.30 -20.77
N THR A 524 4.57 -16.38 -19.98
CA THR A 524 3.28 -16.54 -19.29
C THR A 524 2.16 -15.77 -20.00
N SER A 525 0.92 -16.24 -19.92
CA SER A 525 -0.21 -15.49 -20.49
C SER A 525 -0.39 -14.12 -19.81
N GLY A 526 -0.64 -13.07 -20.60
CA GLY A 526 -0.88 -11.72 -20.06
C GLY A 526 -2.07 -11.67 -19.09
N LYS A 527 -3.06 -12.55 -19.25
CA LYS A 527 -4.19 -12.69 -18.32
C LYS A 527 -3.75 -13.24 -16.96
N ASP A 528 -2.87 -14.24 -16.93
CA ASP A 528 -2.33 -14.77 -15.67
C ASP A 528 -1.41 -13.74 -15.01
N ILE A 529 -0.62 -12.97 -15.78
CA ILE A 529 0.17 -11.85 -15.25
C ILE A 529 -0.74 -10.75 -14.64
N SER A 530 -1.81 -10.32 -15.31
CA SER A 530 -2.78 -9.37 -14.72
C SER A 530 -3.48 -9.96 -13.48
N SER A 531 -3.79 -11.25 -13.47
CA SER A 531 -4.42 -11.92 -12.32
C SER A 531 -3.46 -12.03 -11.13
N LEU A 532 -2.20 -12.33 -11.39
CA LEU A 532 -1.13 -12.31 -10.39
C LEU A 532 -0.94 -10.88 -9.87
N GLN A 533 -0.71 -9.88 -10.73
CA GLN A 533 -0.56 -8.47 -10.33
C GLN A 533 -1.74 -7.98 -9.47
N SER A 534 -2.97 -8.39 -9.78
CA SER A 534 -4.16 -8.04 -9.00
C SER A 534 -4.19 -8.68 -7.60
N ALA A 535 -3.61 -9.87 -7.44
CA ALA A 535 -3.44 -10.56 -6.15
C ALA A 535 -2.14 -10.19 -5.41
N ILE A 536 -1.20 -9.52 -6.08
CA ILE A 536 0.14 -9.16 -5.59
C ILE A 536 0.24 -7.67 -5.22
N PHE A 537 -0.91 -7.03 -4.99
CA PHE A 537 -0.97 -5.64 -4.51
C PHE A 537 -0.81 -5.60 -2.99
N ASP A 538 0.30 -5.02 -2.50
CA ASP A 538 0.47 -4.68 -1.08
C ASP A 538 -0.54 -3.58 -0.70
N ARG A 539 -1.69 -3.99 -0.14
CA ARG A 539 -2.80 -3.07 0.18
C ARG A 539 -2.78 -2.55 1.62
N GLN A 540 -2.07 -3.21 2.54
CA GLN A 540 -1.44 -2.68 3.76
C GLN A 540 -1.04 -3.80 4.74
N PRO A 541 -0.08 -3.57 5.66
CA PRO A 541 0.44 -4.59 6.57
C PRO A 541 -0.49 -4.93 7.75
N MET A 542 -1.79 -4.63 7.70
CA MET A 542 -2.74 -4.89 8.79
C MET A 542 -4.12 -5.35 8.26
N ILE A 543 -4.54 -6.52 8.77
CA ILE A 543 -5.86 -7.17 8.69
C ILE A 543 -6.09 -8.13 7.49
N GLN A 544 -6.49 -9.36 7.84
CA GLN A 544 -6.98 -10.45 6.97
C GLN A 544 -6.05 -10.95 5.86
N PHE A 545 -4.77 -11.16 6.21
CA PHE A 545 -3.81 -11.93 5.41
C PHE A 545 -4.31 -13.32 4.94
N ALA A 546 -5.29 -13.92 5.62
CA ALA A 546 -5.86 -15.22 5.22
C ALA A 546 -6.55 -15.13 3.84
N ASP A 547 -7.40 -14.13 3.62
CA ASP A 547 -8.12 -13.98 2.35
C ASP A 547 -7.17 -13.55 1.22
N GLU A 548 -6.20 -12.69 1.51
CA GLU A 548 -5.18 -12.28 0.54
C GLU A 548 -4.21 -13.42 0.20
N ALA A 549 -3.78 -14.23 1.18
CA ALA A 549 -2.98 -15.45 0.93
C ALA A 549 -3.79 -16.51 0.17
N TRP A 550 -5.10 -16.64 0.45
CA TRP A 550 -5.99 -17.54 -0.29
C TRP A 550 -6.16 -17.09 -1.75
N ALA A 551 -6.34 -15.79 -1.98
CA ALA A 551 -6.41 -15.20 -3.32
C ALA A 551 -5.10 -15.43 -4.10
N ALA A 552 -3.94 -15.15 -3.49
CA ALA A 552 -2.64 -15.39 -4.10
C ALA A 552 -2.39 -16.89 -4.36
N ARG A 553 -2.68 -17.77 -3.39
CA ARG A 553 -2.62 -19.25 -3.53
C ARG A 553 -3.47 -19.74 -4.70
N ASN A 554 -4.62 -19.12 -4.96
CA ASN A 554 -5.48 -19.49 -6.09
C ASN A 554 -5.05 -18.86 -7.42
N ALA A 555 -4.47 -17.65 -7.43
CA ALA A 555 -3.83 -17.08 -8.61
C ALA A 555 -2.67 -17.98 -9.09
N PHE A 556 -1.76 -18.37 -8.19
CA PHE A 556 -0.68 -19.31 -8.50
C PHE A 556 -1.18 -20.68 -9.00
N LYS A 557 -2.28 -21.22 -8.44
CA LYS A 557 -2.92 -22.45 -8.98
C LYS A 557 -3.47 -22.26 -10.40
N SER A 558 -3.95 -21.06 -10.75
CA SER A 558 -4.37 -20.75 -12.14
C SER A 558 -3.17 -20.71 -13.06
N THR A 559 -2.12 -19.97 -12.69
CA THR A 559 -0.87 -19.88 -13.45
C THR A 559 -0.26 -21.26 -13.68
N LEU A 560 -0.18 -22.10 -12.64
CA LEU A 560 0.35 -23.46 -12.77
C LEU A 560 -0.40 -24.28 -13.82
N ARG A 561 -1.74 -24.33 -13.72
CA ARG A 561 -2.59 -25.07 -14.67
C ARG A 561 -2.47 -24.58 -16.11
N ASN A 562 -2.19 -23.29 -16.31
CA ASN A 562 -2.01 -22.73 -17.65
C ASN A 562 -0.60 -23.00 -18.19
N LEU A 563 0.45 -22.91 -17.35
CA LEU A 563 1.80 -23.32 -17.70
C LEU A 563 1.88 -24.82 -18.04
N GLU A 564 1.27 -25.69 -17.23
CA GLU A 564 1.21 -27.14 -17.47
C GLU A 564 0.48 -27.46 -18.79
N ARG A 565 -0.57 -26.72 -19.15
CA ARG A 565 -1.23 -26.83 -20.47
C ARG A 565 -0.38 -26.31 -21.63
N GLN A 566 0.49 -25.32 -21.39
CA GLN A 566 1.44 -24.85 -22.39
C GLN A 566 2.61 -25.82 -22.56
N GLU A 567 3.05 -26.46 -21.48
CA GLU A 567 3.95 -27.62 -21.55
C GLU A 567 3.29 -28.76 -22.33
N ASP A 568 2.01 -29.08 -22.12
CA ASP A 568 1.27 -30.09 -22.89
C ASP A 568 1.28 -29.80 -24.40
N LEU A 569 0.99 -28.56 -24.82
CA LEU A 569 0.98 -28.21 -26.24
C LEU A 569 2.37 -28.25 -26.89
N ILE A 570 3.44 -28.03 -26.11
CA ILE A 570 4.83 -28.16 -26.56
C ILE A 570 5.28 -29.62 -26.55
N GLN A 571 4.88 -30.39 -25.52
CA GLN A 571 5.20 -31.80 -25.38
C GLN A 571 4.42 -32.65 -26.38
N ASP A 572 3.15 -32.42 -26.69
CA ASP A 572 2.43 -33.17 -27.73
C ASP A 572 3.09 -33.04 -29.12
N ASN A 573 3.74 -31.91 -29.41
CA ASN A 573 4.56 -31.73 -30.61
C ASN A 573 5.90 -32.51 -30.58
N LEU A 574 6.42 -32.85 -29.40
CA LEU A 574 7.68 -33.58 -29.18
C LEU A 574 7.48 -35.09 -28.88
N LEU A 575 6.38 -35.45 -28.22
CA LEU A 575 5.97 -36.81 -27.81
C LEU A 575 5.52 -37.67 -29.00
N LEU A 576 5.35 -37.05 -30.18
CA LEU A 576 5.45 -37.74 -31.47
C LEU A 576 6.76 -38.53 -31.67
N LYS A 577 7.74 -38.47 -30.75
CA LYS A 577 9.03 -39.18 -30.87
C LYS A 577 9.55 -39.97 -29.65
N SER A 578 9.01 -39.89 -28.43
CA SER A 578 9.46 -40.74 -27.29
C SER A 578 8.54 -40.72 -26.04
N PRO A 579 8.63 -41.71 -25.13
CA PRO A 579 7.60 -42.01 -24.13
C PRO A 579 7.71 -41.25 -22.78
N GLU A 580 6.67 -41.47 -21.96
CA GLU A 580 6.19 -40.64 -20.84
C GLU A 580 7.04 -40.64 -19.55
N LYS A 581 6.82 -39.60 -18.73
CA LYS A 581 7.16 -39.57 -17.29
C LYS A 581 5.91 -39.18 -16.46
N PRO A 582 5.74 -39.67 -15.23
CA PRO A 582 4.60 -39.34 -14.39
C PRO A 582 4.64 -37.88 -13.90
N ARG A 583 3.46 -37.27 -13.73
CA ARG A 583 3.27 -35.91 -13.22
C ARG A 583 2.46 -35.90 -11.93
N PHE A 584 2.50 -34.79 -11.20
CA PHE A 584 1.76 -34.60 -9.95
C PHE A 584 0.35 -34.05 -10.25
N GLY A 585 -0.72 -34.70 -9.77
CA GLY A 585 -2.09 -34.15 -9.87
C GLY A 585 -3.07 -34.84 -10.84
N ARG A 586 -2.82 -36.10 -11.22
CA ARG A 586 -3.86 -37.06 -11.62
C ARG A 586 -3.90 -38.22 -10.62
#